data_AF-A0A7C3MUQ4-F1
#
_entry.id   AF-A0A7C3MUQ4-F1
#
_cell.length_a   1.000
_cell.length_b   1.000
_cell.length_c   1.000
_cell.angle_alpha   90.00
_cell.angle_beta   90.00
_cell.angle_gamma   90.00
#
_symmetry.space_group_name_H-M   'P 1'
#
loop_
_entity.id
_entity.type
_entity.pdbx_description
1 polymer ?
#
loop_
_entity_poly.entity_id
_entity_poly.type
_entity_poly.pdbx_seq_one_letter_code
_entity_poly.pdbx_strand_id
1 'polypeptide(L)'
;MGMMRSDNGPLLHPIQPLKVSGRLVAKRNRDVTLPSALARRRQGLTDTRKMPVEVGPLIKRLRERHRLTQQDLVDYARLDRSSSYISAIETGRTSPTIAELEAIAQVFRLTLVGLIQEAAEDGSDLSIRDKLQAEALFGQLSDVDRSLVVDFMLMLQERAKRK
;
A
#
# COMPACT_ATOMS: atom_id res chain seq x y z
N MET A 1 -54.46 -16.37 -53.14
CA MET A 1 -54.26 -15.10 -53.89
C MET A 1 -54.01 -14.00 -52.87
N GLY A 2 -52.92 -13.23 -53.00
CA GLY A 2 -52.54 -12.21 -52.01
C GLY A 2 -51.03 -12.11 -51.84
N MET A 3 -50.37 -11.37 -52.72
CA MET A 3 -48.95 -11.03 -52.60
C MET A 3 -48.78 -9.90 -51.60
N MET A 4 -47.79 -9.99 -50.70
CA MET A 4 -46.92 -8.86 -50.30
C MET A 4 -45.60 -9.40 -49.73
N ARG A 5 -44.51 -9.24 -50.48
CA ARG A 5 -43.14 -9.22 -49.96
C ARG A 5 -42.34 -8.21 -50.77
N SER A 6 -42.05 -7.08 -50.13
CA SER A 6 -41.09 -6.08 -50.58
C SER A 6 -40.07 -5.91 -49.46
N ASP A 7 -38.80 -6.08 -49.78
CA ASP A 7 -37.77 -5.05 -49.58
C ASP A 7 -36.42 -5.57 -50.09
N ASN A 8 -36.05 -5.11 -51.29
CA ASN A 8 -34.72 -5.31 -51.85
C ASN A 8 -33.79 -4.22 -51.28
N GLY A 9 -32.95 -4.58 -50.32
CA GLY A 9 -31.81 -3.74 -49.94
C GLY A 9 -30.78 -3.64 -51.08
N PRO A 10 -30.23 -2.45 -51.39
CA PRO A 10 -29.30 -2.30 -52.51
C PRO A 10 -27.91 -2.87 -52.22
N LEU A 11 -27.26 -3.36 -53.28
CA LEU A 11 -25.97 -4.04 -53.27
C LEU A 11 -24.79 -3.08 -53.03
N LEU A 12 -23.82 -3.49 -52.21
CA LEU A 12 -22.53 -2.82 -52.04
C LEU A 12 -21.54 -3.26 -53.13
N HIS A 13 -21.00 -2.30 -53.90
CA HIS A 13 -19.84 -2.50 -54.78
C HIS A 13 -18.65 -1.62 -54.31
N PRO A 14 -17.39 -2.12 -54.30
CA PRO A 14 -16.26 -1.40 -53.68
C PRO A 14 -15.25 -0.81 -54.70
N ILE A 15 -15.14 0.53 -54.80
CA ILE A 15 -14.14 1.26 -55.61
C ILE A 15 -13.91 2.66 -54.97
N GLN A 16 -12.73 3.31 -54.89
CA GLN A 16 -11.31 2.93 -54.68
C GLN A 16 -10.58 4.19 -54.09
N PRO A 17 -9.39 4.09 -53.46
CA PRO A 17 -8.76 5.25 -52.79
C PRO A 17 -8.12 6.27 -53.76
N LEU A 18 -8.37 7.56 -53.53
CA LEU A 18 -7.73 8.65 -54.28
C LEU A 18 -6.24 8.80 -53.94
N LYS A 19 -5.40 8.87 -54.97
CA LYS A 19 -4.03 9.41 -54.86
C LYS A 19 -4.07 10.94 -54.88
N VAL A 20 -3.56 11.59 -53.84
CA VAL A 20 -3.22 13.02 -53.88
C VAL A 20 -1.70 13.15 -53.79
N SER A 21 -1.09 13.71 -54.84
CA SER A 21 0.34 13.97 -54.93
C SER A 21 0.59 15.46 -54.70
N GLY A 22 1.34 15.80 -53.65
CA GLY A 22 1.64 17.19 -53.29
C GLY A 22 2.99 17.29 -52.59
N ARG A 23 4.01 17.76 -53.31
CA ARG A 23 5.39 17.87 -52.83
C ARG A 23 5.72 19.34 -52.58
N LEU A 24 5.97 19.75 -51.32
CA LEU A 24 6.60 21.06 -51.05
C LEU A 24 7.58 21.05 -49.86
N VAL A 25 8.85 21.01 -50.23
CA VAL A 25 10.05 21.60 -49.60
C VAL A 25 10.08 21.84 -48.08
N ALA A 26 10.88 20.97 -47.44
CA ALA A 26 11.74 21.19 -46.28
C ALA A 26 11.85 22.62 -45.65
N LYS A 27 11.63 22.68 -44.34
CA LYS A 27 12.48 23.45 -43.42
C LYS A 27 13.07 22.52 -42.37
N ARG A 28 14.41 22.47 -42.31
CA ARG A 28 15.17 21.80 -41.25
C ARG A 28 14.90 22.52 -39.92
N ASN A 29 14.62 21.79 -38.86
CA ASN A 29 14.96 22.27 -37.52
C ASN A 29 15.29 21.10 -36.57
N ARG A 30 16.57 20.74 -36.60
CA ARG A 30 17.39 20.06 -35.57
C ARG A 30 16.78 18.89 -34.79
N ASP A 31 17.44 17.75 -34.92
CA ASP A 31 17.31 16.60 -34.02
C ASP A 31 17.35 17.04 -32.55
N VAL A 32 16.21 16.93 -31.86
CA VAL A 32 16.20 16.72 -30.41
C VAL A 32 16.18 15.22 -30.20
N THR A 33 17.36 14.61 -30.30
CA THR A 33 17.60 13.27 -29.77
C THR A 33 17.41 13.35 -28.26
N LEU A 34 16.19 13.06 -27.80
CA LEU A 34 15.90 12.86 -26.38
C LEU A 34 16.92 11.84 -25.85
N PRO A 35 17.72 12.16 -24.81
CA PRO A 35 18.67 11.20 -24.26
C PRO A 35 17.93 9.91 -23.88
N SER A 36 18.42 8.79 -24.40
CA SER A 36 17.85 7.45 -24.23
C SER A 36 17.99 6.87 -22.81
N ALA A 37 18.13 7.76 -21.82
CA ALA A 37 18.22 7.52 -20.39
C ALA A 37 16.86 7.58 -19.66
N LEU A 38 15.82 8.20 -20.26
CA LEU A 38 14.51 8.38 -19.61
C LEU A 38 13.46 7.31 -19.95
N ALA A 39 13.75 6.40 -20.88
CA ALA A 39 12.83 5.33 -21.29
C ALA A 39 13.03 3.99 -20.55
N ARG A 40 14.04 3.86 -19.67
CA ARG A 40 14.43 2.58 -19.03
C ARG A 40 14.56 2.65 -17.50
N ARG A 41 13.49 3.06 -16.81
CA ARG A 41 13.26 2.68 -15.39
C ARG A 41 11.81 2.90 -14.90
N ARG A 42 10.84 2.24 -15.55
CA ARG A 42 9.48 2.05 -14.99
C ARG A 42 9.33 0.77 -14.13
N GLN A 43 10.41 0.00 -13.93
CA GLN A 43 10.59 -0.84 -12.74
C GLN A 43 11.41 -0.04 -11.72
N GLY A 44 10.86 0.14 -10.51
CA GLY A 44 11.44 1.02 -9.48
C GLY A 44 10.41 1.65 -8.54
N LEU A 45 9.12 1.56 -8.87
CA LEU A 45 8.04 1.85 -7.91
C LEU A 45 7.96 0.71 -6.89
N THR A 46 8.85 0.79 -5.90
CA THR A 46 8.73 0.20 -4.56
C THR A 46 7.95 -1.11 -4.49
N ASP A 47 8.58 -2.22 -4.89
CA ASP A 47 8.38 -3.46 -4.14
C ASP A 47 9.05 -3.30 -2.78
N THR A 48 8.44 -2.47 -1.93
CA THR A 48 8.50 -2.72 -0.50
C THR A 48 7.84 -4.07 -0.33
N ARG A 49 8.68 -5.12 -0.32
CA ARG A 49 8.29 -6.46 0.14
C ARG A 49 7.77 -6.25 1.55
N LYS A 50 6.44 -6.06 1.66
CA LYS A 50 5.77 -5.79 2.93
C LYS A 50 6.20 -6.92 3.83
N MET A 51 6.93 -6.59 4.90
CA MET A 51 7.15 -7.57 5.95
C MET A 51 5.77 -8.09 6.35
N PRO A 52 5.60 -9.41 6.57
CA PRO A 52 4.37 -9.94 7.12
C PRO A 52 3.97 -9.09 8.33
N VAL A 53 2.73 -8.57 8.31
CA VAL A 53 2.27 -7.72 9.41
C VAL A 53 2.02 -8.63 10.60
N GLU A 54 2.96 -8.64 11.54
CA GLU A 54 2.91 -9.46 12.75
C GLU A 54 1.84 -8.91 13.71
N VAL A 55 0.58 -9.30 13.49
CA VAL A 55 -0.55 -8.91 14.32
C VAL A 55 -0.53 -9.56 15.71
N GLY A 56 0.15 -10.71 15.88
CA GLY A 56 0.21 -11.46 17.13
C GLY A 56 0.76 -10.65 18.33
N PRO A 57 1.94 -10.03 18.20
CA PRO A 57 2.50 -9.14 19.23
C PRO A 57 1.62 -7.93 19.59
N LEU A 58 0.88 -7.36 18.64
CA LEU A 58 -0.11 -6.32 18.93
C LEU A 58 -1.28 -6.89 19.74
N ILE A 59 -1.88 -7.99 19.29
CA ILE A 59 -3.02 -8.64 19.96
C ILE A 59 -2.66 -8.95 21.43
N LYS A 60 -1.46 -9.47 21.68
CA LYS A 60 -0.95 -9.71 23.04
C LYS A 60 -0.92 -8.43 23.87
N ARG A 61 -0.34 -7.34 23.35
CA ARG A 61 -0.24 -6.06 24.06
C ARG A 61 -1.60 -5.41 24.32
N LEU A 62 -2.52 -5.48 23.37
CA LEU A 62 -3.91 -5.03 23.55
C LEU A 62 -4.61 -5.85 24.64
N ARG A 63 -4.50 -7.18 24.58
CA ARG A 63 -5.06 -8.09 25.60
C ARG A 63 -4.52 -7.75 27.00
N GLU A 64 -3.21 -7.57 27.15
CA GLU A 64 -2.56 -7.26 28.43
C GLU A 64 -2.90 -5.85 28.93
N ARG A 65 -2.96 -4.84 28.05
CA ARG A 65 -3.41 -3.46 28.36
C ARG A 65 -4.85 -3.44 28.89
N HIS A 66 -5.72 -4.28 28.33
CA HIS A 66 -7.11 -4.46 28.76
C HIS A 66 -7.27 -5.45 29.93
N ARG A 67 -6.17 -5.98 30.49
CA ARG A 67 -6.12 -6.95 31.60
C ARG A 67 -6.89 -8.25 31.35
N LEU A 68 -6.96 -8.67 30.09
CA LEU A 68 -7.66 -9.88 29.67
C LEU A 68 -6.75 -11.11 29.73
N THR A 69 -7.30 -12.24 30.17
CA THR A 69 -6.69 -13.55 29.95
C THR A 69 -6.85 -13.99 28.49
N GLN A 70 -6.08 -14.99 28.05
CA GLN A 70 -6.24 -15.56 26.72
C GLN A 70 -7.60 -16.26 26.55
N GLN A 71 -8.25 -16.69 27.64
CA GLN A 71 -9.61 -17.23 27.60
C GLN A 71 -10.64 -16.11 27.48
N ASP A 72 -10.49 -15.01 28.23
CA ASP A 72 -11.39 -13.85 28.13
C ASP A 72 -11.44 -13.31 26.70
N LEU A 73 -10.31 -13.32 25.97
CA LEU A 73 -10.27 -12.89 24.57
C LEU A 73 -11.04 -13.84 23.64
N VAL A 74 -10.97 -15.16 23.86
CA VAL A 74 -11.82 -16.14 23.14
C VAL A 74 -13.30 -15.85 23.41
N ASP A 75 -13.66 -15.69 24.68
CA ASP A 75 -15.04 -15.55 25.13
C ASP A 75 -15.67 -14.24 24.63
N TYR A 76 -14.92 -13.12 24.70
CA TYR A 76 -15.37 -11.81 24.20
C TYR A 76 -15.39 -11.72 22.67
N ALA A 77 -14.45 -12.35 21.96
CA ALA A 77 -14.48 -12.44 20.50
C ALA A 77 -15.45 -13.54 20.00
N ARG A 78 -16.08 -14.31 20.90
CA ARG A 78 -17.04 -15.40 20.61
C ARG A 78 -16.49 -16.45 19.65
N LEU A 79 -15.22 -16.83 19.83
CA LEU A 79 -14.54 -17.78 18.95
C LEU A 79 -14.81 -19.23 19.38
N ASP A 80 -15.07 -20.12 18.42
CA ASP A 80 -15.11 -21.57 18.64
C ASP A 80 -13.68 -22.16 18.67
N ARG A 81 -12.94 -21.74 19.72
CA ARG A 81 -11.50 -21.95 19.90
C ARG A 81 -11.16 -22.07 21.39
N SER A 82 -9.93 -22.45 21.70
CA SER A 82 -9.39 -22.46 23.07
C SER A 82 -8.36 -21.35 23.29
N SER A 83 -8.07 -20.99 24.54
CA SER A 83 -6.99 -20.05 24.90
C SER A 83 -5.63 -20.42 24.29
N SER A 84 -5.32 -21.70 24.09
CA SER A 84 -4.13 -22.17 23.37
C SER A 84 -4.03 -21.68 21.93
N TYR A 85 -5.16 -21.44 21.26
CA TYR A 85 -5.20 -20.86 19.92
C TYR A 85 -4.78 -19.38 19.93
N ILE A 86 -5.28 -18.59 20.90
CA ILE A 86 -4.81 -17.21 21.12
C ILE A 86 -3.30 -17.21 21.43
N SER A 87 -2.81 -18.12 22.27
CA SER A 87 -1.38 -18.30 22.54
C SER A 87 -0.56 -18.63 21.29
N ALA A 88 -1.11 -19.38 20.33
CA ALA A 88 -0.47 -19.65 19.04
C ALA A 88 -0.45 -18.40 18.14
N ILE A 89 -1.51 -17.60 18.11
CA ILE A 89 -1.57 -16.33 17.36
C ILE A 89 -0.57 -15.32 17.94
N GLU A 90 -0.57 -15.11 19.26
CA GLU A 90 0.30 -14.15 19.96
C GLU A 90 1.81 -14.43 19.81
N THR A 91 2.16 -15.62 19.33
CA THR A 91 3.55 -16.07 19.13
C THR A 91 3.89 -16.33 17.67
N GLY A 92 2.99 -15.99 16.73
CA GLY A 92 3.19 -16.21 15.29
C GLY A 92 3.20 -17.70 14.87
N ARG A 93 2.84 -18.62 15.76
CA ARG A 93 2.78 -20.07 15.47
C ARG A 93 1.57 -20.47 14.63
N THR A 94 0.56 -19.62 14.52
CA THR A 94 -0.60 -19.81 13.65
C THR A 94 -1.16 -18.47 13.20
N SER A 95 -1.84 -18.46 12.05
CA SER A 95 -2.52 -17.28 11.51
C SER A 95 -4.03 -17.44 11.67
N PRO A 96 -4.75 -16.45 12.20
CA PRO A 96 -6.21 -16.47 12.22
C PRO A 96 -6.80 -16.27 10.83
N THR A 97 -8.03 -16.74 10.63
CA THR A 97 -8.83 -16.32 9.48
C THR A 97 -9.18 -14.83 9.58
N ILE A 98 -9.57 -14.23 8.45
CA ILE A 98 -10.01 -12.82 8.40
C ILE A 98 -11.17 -12.56 9.37
N ALA A 99 -12.13 -13.49 9.46
CA ALA A 99 -13.29 -13.37 10.34
C ALA A 99 -12.91 -13.48 11.83
N GLU A 100 -12.04 -14.42 12.20
CA GLU A 100 -11.51 -14.53 13.58
C GLU A 100 -10.71 -13.27 13.97
N LEU A 101 -9.91 -12.73 13.04
CA LEU A 101 -9.12 -11.52 13.28
C LEU A 101 -9.99 -10.26 13.39
N GLU A 102 -11.07 -10.16 12.61
CA GLU A 102 -12.06 -9.08 12.71
C GLU A 102 -12.82 -9.13 14.05
N ALA A 103 -13.24 -10.32 14.49
CA ALA A 103 -13.86 -10.50 15.81
C ALA A 103 -12.91 -10.10 16.96
N ILE A 104 -11.63 -10.44 16.87
CA ILE A 104 -10.59 -9.99 17.82
C ILE A 104 -10.43 -8.46 17.79
N ALA A 105 -10.43 -7.82 16.62
CA ALA A 105 -10.34 -6.37 16.50
C ALA A 105 -11.51 -5.65 17.19
N GLN A 106 -12.72 -6.19 17.07
CA GLN A 106 -13.93 -5.64 17.68
C GLN A 106 -13.89 -5.63 19.22
N VAL A 107 -13.25 -6.61 19.87
CA VAL A 107 -13.04 -6.62 21.34
C VAL A 107 -12.28 -5.37 21.80
N PHE A 108 -11.31 -4.92 21.00
CA PHE A 108 -10.50 -3.72 21.25
C PHE A 108 -11.10 -2.43 20.65
N ARG A 109 -12.33 -2.49 20.12
CA ARG A 109 -13.03 -1.39 19.41
C ARG A 109 -12.28 -0.86 18.18
N LEU A 110 -11.48 -1.72 17.55
CA LEU A 110 -10.78 -1.42 16.30
C LEU A 110 -11.54 -2.01 15.11
N THR A 111 -11.36 -1.40 13.93
CA THR A 111 -11.65 -2.08 12.67
C THR A 111 -10.51 -3.05 12.35
N LEU A 112 -10.76 -4.07 11.53
CA LEU A 112 -9.71 -4.97 11.04
C LEU A 112 -8.54 -4.19 10.38
N VAL A 113 -8.86 -3.17 9.58
CA VAL A 113 -7.86 -2.32 8.93
C VAL A 113 -7.06 -1.51 9.96
N GLY A 114 -7.71 -0.96 10.98
CA GLY A 114 -7.04 -0.24 12.07
C GLY A 114 -6.09 -1.14 12.86
N LEU A 115 -6.49 -2.37 13.18
CA LEU A 115 -5.63 -3.35 13.84
C LEU A 115 -4.40 -3.72 12.99
N ILE A 116 -4.56 -3.85 11.67
CA ILE A 116 -3.45 -4.11 10.74
C ILE A 116 -2.52 -2.89 10.61
N GLN A 117 -3.06 -1.67 10.64
CA GLN A 117 -2.26 -0.44 10.62
C GLN A 117 -1.45 -0.28 11.91
N GLU A 118 -2.09 -0.40 13.07
CA GLU A 118 -1.42 -0.35 14.38
C GLU A 118 -0.30 -1.41 14.45
N ALA A 119 -0.53 -2.63 13.96
CA ALA A 119 0.49 -3.69 13.94
C ALA A 119 1.67 -3.38 13.00
N ALA A 120 1.42 -2.68 11.89
CA ALA A 120 2.48 -2.24 10.97
C ALA A 120 3.27 -1.05 11.53
N GLU A 121 2.63 -0.15 12.27
CA GLU A 121 3.28 0.99 12.93
C GLU A 121 4.06 0.57 14.18
N ASP A 122 3.55 -0.39 14.95
CA ASP A 122 4.23 -1.02 16.09
C ASP A 122 5.49 -1.82 15.69
N GLY A 123 5.63 -2.17 14.40
CA GLY A 123 6.87 -2.71 13.85
C GLY A 123 7.99 -1.66 13.72
N SER A 124 7.68 -0.38 13.92
CA SER A 124 8.69 0.65 14.14
C SER A 124 9.06 0.73 15.62
N ASP A 125 10.32 0.39 15.95
CA ASP A 125 10.90 0.41 17.31
C ASP A 125 11.08 1.84 17.89
N LEU A 126 10.31 2.80 17.36
CA LEU A 126 10.15 4.16 17.83
C LEU A 126 8.72 4.27 18.34
N SER A 127 8.56 4.26 19.67
CA SER A 127 7.25 4.38 20.28
C SER A 127 6.58 5.70 19.91
N ILE A 128 5.26 5.78 20.06
CA ILE A 128 4.51 7.04 19.90
C ILE A 128 5.12 8.16 20.76
N ARG A 129 5.65 7.82 21.94
CA ARG A 129 6.37 8.75 22.81
C ARG A 129 7.66 9.26 22.17
N ASP A 130 8.44 8.42 21.51
CA ASP A 130 9.70 8.83 20.86
C ASP A 130 9.44 9.73 19.65
N LYS A 131 8.36 9.45 18.89
CA LYS A 131 7.90 10.31 17.79
C LYS A 131 7.49 11.70 18.30
N LEU A 132 6.61 11.77 19.31
CA LEU A 132 6.18 13.03 19.94
C LEU A 132 7.35 13.79 20.60
N GLN A 133 8.29 13.07 21.21
CA GLN A 133 9.47 13.67 21.84
C GLN A 133 10.45 14.21 20.80
N ALA A 134 10.63 13.55 19.65
CA ALA A 134 11.42 14.06 18.54
C ALA A 134 10.82 15.33 17.93
N GLU A 135 9.49 15.39 17.75
CA GLU A 135 8.79 16.60 17.29
C GLU A 135 8.96 17.77 18.27
N ALA A 136 8.77 17.52 19.57
CA ALA A 136 8.95 18.53 20.62
C ALA A 136 10.39 19.07 20.68
N LEU A 137 11.39 18.19 20.60
CA LEU A 137 12.80 18.58 20.56
C LEU A 137 13.15 19.37 19.30
N PHE A 138 12.69 18.94 18.12
CA PHE A 138 12.92 19.65 16.86
C PHE A 138 12.27 21.04 16.86
N GLY A 139 11.11 21.19 17.51
CA GLY A 139 10.47 22.47 17.75
C GLY A 139 11.31 23.43 18.61
N GLN A 140 12.16 22.94 19.49
CA GLN A 140 13.03 23.73 20.38
C GLN A 140 14.38 24.13 19.77
N LEU A 141 14.76 23.54 18.62
CA LEU A 141 16.02 23.83 17.93
C LEU A 141 16.01 25.18 17.19
N SER A 142 17.19 25.77 16.99
CA SER A 142 17.38 26.90 16.08
C SER A 142 17.21 26.46 14.62
N ASP A 143 16.94 27.39 13.71
CA ASP A 143 16.76 27.06 12.28
C ASP A 143 18.03 26.47 11.64
N VAL A 144 19.21 26.83 12.14
CA VAL A 144 20.50 26.23 11.71
C VAL A 144 20.59 24.78 12.17
N ASP A 145 20.27 24.50 13.44
CA ASP A 145 20.33 23.14 14.01
C ASP A 145 19.26 22.24 13.39
N ARG A 146 18.07 22.78 13.09
CA ARG A 146 17.02 22.07 12.33
C ARG A 146 17.50 21.65 10.96
N SER A 147 18.21 22.53 10.23
CA SER A 147 18.80 22.18 8.93
C SER A 147 19.78 21.00 9.07
N LEU A 148 20.67 21.05 10.05
CA LEU A 148 21.64 19.97 10.30
C LEU A 148 20.96 18.63 10.63
N VAL A 149 19.87 18.65 11.40
CA VAL A 149 19.07 17.44 11.70
C VAL A 149 18.42 16.89 10.43
N VAL A 150 17.85 17.74 9.57
CA VAL A 150 17.26 17.32 8.28
C VAL A 150 18.31 16.73 7.35
N ASP A 151 19.47 17.38 7.19
CA ASP A 151 20.57 16.90 6.37
C ASP A 151 21.09 15.54 6.86
N PHE A 152 21.18 15.36 8.18
CA PHE A 152 21.56 14.09 8.79
C PHE A 152 20.50 12.99 8.56
N MET A 153 19.21 13.30 8.71
CA MET A 153 18.12 12.36 8.41
C MET A 153 18.12 11.92 6.94
N LEU A 154 18.33 12.86 6.01
CA LEU A 154 18.45 12.58 4.57
C LEU A 154 19.67 11.68 4.28
N MET A 155 20.82 11.96 4.89
CA MET A 155 22.02 11.13 4.77
C MET A 155 21.83 9.70 5.31
N LEU A 156 21.16 9.56 6.47
CA LEU A 156 20.80 8.24 7.00
C LEU A 156 19.83 7.48 6.09
N GLN A 157 18.82 8.17 5.54
CA GLN A 157 17.86 7.58 4.60
C GLN A 157 18.55 7.07 3.33
N GLU A 158 19.50 7.84 2.78
CA GLU A 158 20.28 7.45 1.60
C GLU A 158 21.23 6.28 1.92
N ARG A 159 21.83 6.24 3.11
CA ARG A 159 22.64 5.09 3.58
C ARG A 159 21.81 3.82 3.70
N ALA A 160 20.56 3.92 4.17
CA ALA A 160 19.67 2.78 4.32
C ALA A 160 19.24 2.17 2.97
N LYS A 161 19.01 3.00 1.94
CA LYS A 161 18.65 2.57 0.57
C LYS A 161 19.77 1.82 -0.19
N ARG A 162 21.00 1.80 0.35
CA ARG A 162 22.19 1.18 -0.28
C ARG A 162 22.54 -0.19 0.32
N LYS A 163 21.76 -0.67 1.29
CA LYS A 163 21.85 -2.02 1.86
C LYS A 163 20.78 -2.93 1.24
#